data_AF-A0A166Z4F9-F1
#
_entry.id   AF-A0A166Z4F9-F1
#
_cell.length_a   1.000
_cell.length_b   1.000
_cell.length_c   1.000
_cell.angle_alpha   90.00
_cell.angle_beta   90.00
_cell.angle_gamma   90.00
#
_symmetry.space_group_name_H-M   'P 1'
#
loop_
_entity.id
_entity.type
_entity.pdbx_description
1 polymer ?
#
loop_
_entity_poly.entity_id
_entity_poly.type
_entity_poly.pdbx_seq_one_letter_code
_entity_poly.pdbx_strand_id
1 'polypeptide(L)'
;MCSSFSFLKQLTVSRQEVIGVVSTVSIVTLFSYLQMRLPDNGAYVSILVGFYAVLVAQCASVALVLLLKATKLSLLKRYYLPVIGLLLATLADALIGQFWLFGNQGQGYFPLIRTINWFVYISSSLLIIQLLWVYHLFVTSQRGL
;
A
#
# COMPACT_ATOMS: atom_id res chain seq x y z
N MET A 1 23.64 -3.47 -12.47
CA MET A 1 22.40 -4.10 -11.94
C MET A 1 21.53 -3.08 -11.17
N CYS A 2 21.34 -1.86 -11.69
CA CYS A 2 20.53 -0.82 -11.03
C CYS A 2 19.62 -0.11 -12.05
N SER A 3 18.80 -0.87 -12.78
CA SER A 3 17.80 -0.32 -13.71
C SER A 3 16.38 -0.35 -13.14
N SER A 4 16.17 -0.91 -11.94
CA SER A 4 14.83 -1.06 -11.35
C SER A 4 14.16 0.27 -10.99
N PHE A 5 14.93 1.35 -10.80
CA PHE A 5 14.41 2.71 -10.61
C PHE A 5 13.86 3.34 -11.91
N SER A 6 13.95 2.66 -13.06
CA SER A 6 13.53 3.19 -14.36
C SER A 6 12.01 3.27 -14.53
N PHE A 7 11.22 2.42 -13.88
CA PHE A 7 9.77 2.35 -14.12
C PHE A 7 9.02 3.62 -13.65
N LEU A 8 9.25 4.07 -12.41
CA LEU A 8 8.64 5.31 -11.91
C LEU A 8 9.15 6.55 -12.64
N LYS A 9 10.41 6.53 -13.09
CA LYS A 9 11.02 7.61 -13.89
C LYS A 9 10.38 7.69 -15.28
N GLN A 10 10.03 6.54 -15.87
CA GLN A 10 9.30 6.46 -17.13
C GLN A 10 7.83 6.88 -17.02
N LEU A 11 7.22 6.74 -15.83
CA LEU A 11 5.86 7.21 -15.54
C LEU A 11 5.73 8.75 -15.43
N THR A 12 6.79 9.52 -15.72
CA THR A 12 6.85 10.99 -15.65
C THR A 12 6.29 11.56 -14.32
N VAL A 13 6.53 10.86 -13.21
CA VAL A 13 6.09 11.29 -11.87
C VAL A 13 7.01 12.41 -11.37
N SER A 14 6.42 13.54 -10.97
CA SER A 14 7.20 14.64 -10.41
C SER A 14 7.63 14.30 -8.98
N ARG A 15 8.80 14.78 -8.56
CA ARG A 15 9.28 14.59 -7.19
C ARG A 15 8.31 15.18 -6.15
N GLN A 16 7.65 16.29 -6.50
CA GLN A 16 6.65 16.93 -5.65
C GLN A 16 5.40 16.06 -5.48
N GLU A 17 4.92 15.42 -6.55
CA GLU A 17 3.79 14.46 -6.49
C GLU A 17 4.13 13.30 -5.54
N VAL A 18 5.33 12.72 -5.65
CA VAL A 18 5.76 11.61 -4.76
C VAL A 18 5.84 12.06 -3.31
N ILE A 19 6.52 13.19 -3.04
CA ILE A 19 6.67 13.72 -1.68
C ILE A 19 5.29 14.03 -1.08
N GLY A 20 4.40 14.66 -1.85
CA GLY A 20 3.05 15.00 -1.41
C GLY A 20 2.24 13.77 -1.02
N VAL A 21 2.23 12.73 -1.87
CA VAL A 21 1.52 11.47 -1.58
C VAL A 21 2.10 10.76 -0.37
N VAL A 22 3.43 10.55 -0.32
CA VAL A 22 4.10 9.87 0.80
C VAL A 22 3.86 10.59 2.12
N SER A 23 3.95 11.92 2.12
CA SER A 23 3.71 12.72 3.33
C SER A 23 2.27 12.60 3.79
N THR A 24 1.31 12.70 2.85
CA THR A 24 -0.13 12.59 3.16
C THR A 24 -0.46 11.23 3.75
N VAL A 25 -0.01 10.14 3.11
CA VAL A 25 -0.22 8.78 3.61
C VAL A 25 0.40 8.61 4.99
N SER A 26 1.64 9.05 5.19
CA SER A 26 2.33 8.93 6.48
C SER A 26 1.59 9.67 7.60
N ILE A 27 1.09 10.89 7.33
CA ILE A 27 0.33 11.68 8.30
C ILE A 27 -0.98 10.97 8.64
N VAL A 28 -1.76 10.53 7.64
CA VAL A 28 -3.02 9.82 7.85
C VAL A 28 -2.79 8.53 8.66
N THR A 29 -1.73 7.77 8.34
CA THR A 29 -1.37 6.56 9.07
C THR A 29 -0.98 6.85 10.52
N LEU A 30 -0.21 7.90 10.78
CA LEU A 30 0.14 8.27 12.16
C LEU A 30 -1.10 8.68 12.95
N PHE A 31 -2.00 9.47 12.37
CA PHE A 31 -3.26 9.80 13.03
C PHE A 31 -4.12 8.57 13.31
N SER A 32 -4.26 7.68 12.32
CA SER A 32 -4.99 6.41 12.51
C SER A 32 -4.36 5.57 13.60
N TYR A 33 -3.03 5.42 13.61
CA TYR A 33 -2.31 4.68 14.64
C TYR A 33 -2.53 5.28 16.04
N LEU A 34 -2.46 6.61 16.17
CA LEU A 34 -2.66 7.29 17.46
C LEU A 34 -4.08 7.09 18.02
N GLN A 35 -5.09 6.92 17.16
CA GLN A 35 -6.45 6.61 17.57
C GLN A 35 -6.64 5.14 17.98
N MET A 36 -5.83 4.23 17.42
CA MET A 36 -5.93 2.80 17.64
C MET A 36 -5.07 2.30 18.80
N ARG A 37 -3.94 2.96 19.07
CA ARG A 37 -2.99 2.54 20.10
C ARG A 37 -3.64 2.53 21.49
N LEU A 38 -3.22 1.58 22.32
CA LEU A 38 -3.67 1.51 23.70
C LEU A 38 -2.89 2.51 24.57
N PRO A 39 -3.55 3.15 25.56
CA PRO A 39 -2.97 4.25 26.32
C PRO A 39 -1.80 3.88 27.24
N ASP A 40 -1.60 2.60 27.57
CA ASP A 40 -0.59 2.16 28.57
C ASP A 40 0.56 1.32 27.99
N ASN A 41 0.79 1.39 26.67
CA ASN A 41 1.88 0.66 26.02
C ASN A 41 3.23 1.38 26.21
N GLY A 42 4.29 0.63 26.49
CA GLY A 42 5.65 1.18 26.64
C GLY A 42 6.11 1.97 25.40
N ALA A 43 6.89 3.04 25.62
CA ALA A 43 7.31 3.96 24.55
C ALA A 43 8.05 3.24 23.40
N TYR A 44 8.90 2.27 23.72
CA TYR A 44 9.60 1.44 22.74
C TYR A 44 8.63 0.73 21.79
N VAL A 45 7.63 0.04 22.33
CA VAL A 45 6.63 -0.70 21.53
C VAL A 45 5.81 0.27 20.68
N SER A 46 5.42 1.41 21.26
CA SER A 46 4.63 2.40 20.55
C SER A 46 5.36 2.99 19.34
N ILE A 47 6.65 3.32 19.50
CA ILE A 47 7.48 3.85 18.40
C ILE A 47 7.68 2.78 17.33
N LEU A 48 8.01 1.55 17.74
CA LEU A 48 8.29 0.46 16.80
C LEU A 48 7.06 0.13 15.95
N VAL A 49 5.89 -0.01 16.58
CA VAL A 49 4.65 -0.34 15.86
C VAL A 49 4.17 0.85 15.03
N GLY A 50 4.31 2.08 15.51
CA GLY A 50 4.03 3.28 14.73
C GLY A 50 4.89 3.39 13.46
N PHE A 51 6.20 3.12 13.59
CA PHE A 51 7.11 3.10 12.44
C PHE A 51 6.75 2.00 11.44
N TYR A 52 6.47 0.78 11.93
CA TYR A 52 6.01 -0.33 11.09
C TYR A 52 4.71 0.03 10.34
N ALA A 53 3.73 0.63 11.03
CA ALA A 53 2.48 1.05 10.40
C ALA A 53 2.72 2.03 9.25
N VAL A 54 3.58 3.03 9.46
CA VAL A 54 3.96 4.00 8.41
C VAL A 54 4.65 3.32 7.23
N LEU A 55 5.54 2.35 7.49
CA LEU A 55 6.23 1.60 6.43
C LEU A 55 5.25 0.82 5.57
N VAL A 56 4.35 0.04 6.17
CA VAL A 56 3.42 -0.78 5.40
C VAL A 56 2.41 0.08 4.62
N ALA A 57 1.97 1.18 5.20
CA ALA A 57 1.07 2.11 4.53
C ALA A 57 1.66 2.71 3.24
N GLN A 58 2.99 2.69 3.04
CA GLN A 58 3.60 3.17 1.80
C GLN A 58 3.22 2.34 0.57
N CYS A 59 2.68 1.13 0.74
CA CYS A 59 2.03 0.39 -0.35
C CYS A 59 0.90 1.22 -1.00
N ALA A 60 0.11 1.94 -0.19
CA ALA A 60 -0.91 2.86 -0.69
C ALA A 60 -0.30 4.06 -1.43
N SER A 61 0.86 4.58 -0.98
CA SER A 61 1.57 5.65 -1.68
C SER A 61 1.92 5.25 -3.11
N VAL A 62 2.45 4.03 -3.29
CA VAL A 62 2.76 3.48 -4.62
C VAL A 62 1.49 3.32 -5.46
N ALA A 63 0.41 2.81 -4.87
CA ALA A 63 -0.88 2.64 -5.55
C ALA A 63 -1.44 3.98 -6.05
N LEU A 64 -1.41 5.01 -5.21
CA LEU A 64 -1.91 6.35 -5.52
C LEU A 64 -1.09 7.02 -6.62
N VAL A 65 0.24 6.93 -6.56
CA VAL A 65 1.11 7.46 -7.62
C VAL A 65 0.83 6.76 -8.96
N LEU A 66 0.69 5.44 -8.96
CA LEU A 66 0.35 4.69 -10.18
C LEU A 66 -1.03 5.09 -10.71
N LEU A 67 -2.02 5.26 -9.84
CA LEU A 67 -3.37 5.67 -10.21
C LEU A 67 -3.38 7.06 -10.86
N LEU A 68 -2.68 8.03 -10.28
CA LEU A 68 -2.57 9.40 -10.81
C LEU A 68 -1.93 9.47 -12.21
N LYS A 69 -1.14 8.46 -12.60
CA LYS A 69 -0.52 8.38 -13.93
C LYS A 69 -1.32 7.53 -14.90
N ALA A 70 -1.95 6.46 -14.42
CA ALA A 70 -2.83 5.63 -15.23
C ALA A 70 -3.98 6.44 -15.84
N THR A 71 -4.52 7.41 -15.09
CA THR A 71 -5.57 8.32 -15.58
C THR A 71 -5.09 9.30 -16.65
N LYS A 72 -3.82 9.74 -16.60
CA LYS A 72 -3.25 10.71 -17.54
C LYS A 72 -2.83 10.08 -18.88
N LEU A 73 -2.40 8.83 -18.87
CA LEU A 73 -1.77 8.21 -20.04
C LEU A 73 -2.74 7.39 -20.92
N SER A 74 -4.06 7.38 -20.62
CA SER A 74 -5.04 6.50 -21.29
C SER A 74 -4.53 5.06 -21.42
N LEU A 75 -3.77 4.61 -20.41
CA LEU A 75 -3.06 3.34 -20.45
C LEU A 75 -4.05 2.19 -20.28
N LEU A 76 -3.63 1.01 -20.76
CA LEU A 76 -4.35 -0.25 -20.65
C LEU A 76 -5.10 -0.37 -19.30
N LYS A 77 -6.38 -0.75 -19.36
CA LYS A 77 -7.23 -1.01 -18.17
C LYS A 77 -6.61 -1.97 -17.14
N ARG A 78 -5.54 -2.69 -17.51
CA ARG A 78 -4.83 -3.66 -16.66
C ARG A 78 -3.95 -3.03 -15.58
N TYR A 79 -3.63 -1.73 -15.64
CA TYR A 79 -2.92 -1.02 -14.55
C TYR A 79 -3.72 -0.93 -13.25
N TYR A 80 -5.06 -1.00 -13.32
CA TYR A 80 -5.90 -0.95 -12.13
C TYR A 80 -5.75 -2.20 -11.25
N LEU A 81 -5.37 -3.35 -11.81
CA LEU A 81 -5.20 -4.59 -11.05
C LEU A 81 -4.13 -4.47 -9.96
N PRO A 82 -2.86 -4.14 -10.25
CA PRO A 82 -1.85 -3.98 -9.20
C PRO A 82 -2.15 -2.82 -8.25
N VAL A 83 -2.82 -1.76 -8.71
CA VAL A 83 -3.26 -0.65 -7.84
C VAL A 83 -4.26 -1.15 -6.79
N ILE A 84 -5.30 -1.88 -7.21
CA ILE A 84 -6.27 -2.49 -6.30
C ILE A 84 -5.56 -3.46 -5.36
N GLY A 85 -4.63 -4.26 -5.87
CA GLY A 85 -3.83 -5.18 -5.06
C GLY A 85 -3.06 -4.48 -3.94
N LEU A 86 -2.34 -3.40 -4.24
CA LEU A 86 -1.59 -2.62 -3.25
C LEU A 86 -2.49 -1.96 -2.19
N LEU A 87 -3.68 -1.48 -2.59
CA LEU A 87 -4.67 -0.94 -1.66
C LEU A 87 -5.23 -2.03 -0.75
N LEU A 88 -5.56 -3.21 -1.29
CA LEU A 88 -6.02 -4.35 -0.50
C LEU A 88 -4.95 -4.86 0.46
N ALA A 89 -3.67 -4.86 0.07
CA ALA A 89 -2.58 -5.21 0.97
C ALA A 89 -2.50 -4.24 2.16
N THR A 90 -2.63 -2.94 1.91
CA THR A 90 -2.66 -1.92 2.97
C THR A 90 -3.89 -2.09 3.87
N LEU A 91 -5.05 -2.41 3.27
CA LEU A 91 -6.27 -2.70 4.00
C LEU A 91 -6.13 -3.95 4.89
N ALA A 92 -5.51 -5.01 4.40
CA ALA A 92 -5.27 -6.22 5.19
C ALA A 92 -4.47 -5.89 6.47
N ASP A 93 -3.41 -5.10 6.37
CA ASP A 93 -2.63 -4.69 7.54
C ASP A 93 -3.45 -3.82 8.50
N ALA A 94 -4.26 -2.90 7.99
CA ALA A 94 -5.15 -2.08 8.82
C ALA A 94 -6.20 -2.93 9.57
N LEU A 95 -6.78 -3.95 8.92
CA LEU A 95 -7.75 -4.84 9.55
C LEU A 95 -7.13 -5.66 10.69
N ILE A 96 -5.92 -6.20 10.50
CA ILE A 96 -5.20 -6.91 11.57
C ILE A 96 -4.85 -5.92 12.69
N GLY A 97 -4.33 -4.73 12.37
CA GLY A 97 -4.04 -3.71 13.36
C GLY A 97 -5.25 -3.37 14.23
N GLN A 98 -6.38 -3.09 13.59
CA GLN A 98 -7.59 -2.62 14.27
C GLN A 98 -8.27 -3.69 15.11
N PHE A 99 -8.46 -4.88 14.54
CA PHE A 99 -9.31 -5.89 15.18
C PHE A 99 -8.50 -6.96 15.90
N TRP A 100 -7.32 -7.29 15.39
CA TRP A 100 -6.49 -8.34 15.98
C TRP A 100 -5.54 -7.82 17.04
N LEU A 101 -4.80 -6.74 16.74
CA LEU A 101 -3.74 -6.25 17.63
C LEU A 101 -4.29 -5.29 18.69
N PHE A 102 -5.10 -4.33 18.29
CA PHE A 102 -5.62 -3.30 19.19
C PHE A 102 -7.11 -3.44 19.52
N GLY A 103 -7.78 -4.43 18.91
CA GLY A 103 -9.19 -4.68 19.12
C GLY A 103 -9.48 -5.09 20.57
N ASN A 104 -10.67 -4.71 21.06
CA ASN A 104 -11.12 -5.04 22.42
C ASN A 104 -10.09 -4.71 23.52
N GLN A 105 -9.57 -3.47 23.52
CA GLN A 105 -8.57 -3.00 24.48
C GLN A 105 -7.28 -3.85 24.51
N GLY A 106 -6.88 -4.40 23.35
CA GLY A 106 -5.69 -5.24 23.22
C GLY A 106 -5.89 -6.71 23.56
N GLN A 107 -7.10 -7.14 23.92
CA GLN A 107 -7.40 -8.58 24.08
C GLN A 107 -7.56 -9.30 22.73
N GLY A 108 -7.89 -8.55 21.67
CA GLY A 108 -7.68 -8.92 20.27
C GLY A 108 -7.95 -10.38 19.90
N TYR A 109 -9.19 -10.74 19.56
CA TYR A 109 -9.46 -11.97 18.80
C TYR A 109 -10.88 -11.98 18.22
N PHE A 110 -10.99 -11.70 16.92
CA PHE A 110 -12.23 -11.84 16.16
C PHE A 110 -12.03 -12.89 15.06
N PRO A 111 -12.45 -14.15 15.24
CA PRO A 111 -12.20 -15.23 14.27
C PRO A 111 -12.62 -14.89 12.84
N LEU A 112 -13.72 -14.13 12.70
CA LEU A 112 -14.22 -13.67 11.42
C LEU A 112 -13.23 -12.72 10.71
N ILE A 113 -12.57 -11.82 11.44
CA ILE A 113 -11.58 -10.92 10.84
C ILE A 113 -10.38 -11.69 10.31
N ARG A 114 -10.00 -12.80 10.96
CA ARG A 114 -8.97 -13.71 10.44
C ARG A 114 -9.30 -14.12 9.01
N THR A 115 -10.51 -14.67 8.84
CA THR A 115 -10.93 -15.28 7.60
C THR A 115 -11.04 -14.24 6.51
N ILE A 116 -11.66 -13.08 6.81
CA ILE A 116 -11.73 -11.94 5.89
C ILE A 116 -10.33 -11.50 5.48
N ASN A 117 -9.41 -11.35 6.44
CA ASN A 117 -8.06 -10.91 6.17
C ASN A 117 -7.32 -11.85 5.21
N TRP A 118 -7.44 -13.16 5.42
CA TRP A 118 -6.87 -14.16 4.50
C TRP A 118 -7.38 -14.00 3.07
N PHE A 119 -8.68 -13.80 2.88
CA PHE A 119 -9.24 -13.54 1.55
C PHE A 119 -8.69 -12.26 0.94
N VAL A 120 -8.62 -11.17 1.71
CA VAL A 120 -8.08 -9.88 1.25
C VAL A 120 -6.59 -10.01 0.89
N TYR A 121 -5.80 -10.71 1.72
CA TYR A 121 -4.37 -10.91 1.53
C TYR A 121 -4.02 -11.78 0.32
N ILE A 122 -4.78 -12.86 0.09
CA ILE A 122 -4.59 -13.69 -1.11
C ILE A 122 -5.00 -12.90 -2.36
N SER A 123 -6.14 -12.22 -2.32
CA SER A 123 -6.62 -11.40 -3.43
C SER A 123 -5.64 -10.28 -3.77
N SER A 124 -5.08 -9.62 -2.76
CA SER A 124 -4.06 -8.58 -2.96
C SER A 124 -2.82 -9.14 -3.65
N SER A 125 -2.33 -10.29 -3.19
CA SER A 125 -1.14 -10.97 -3.75
C SER A 125 -1.34 -11.35 -5.22
N LEU A 126 -2.50 -11.91 -5.56
CA LEU A 126 -2.87 -12.29 -6.93
C LEU A 126 -2.99 -11.08 -7.88
N LEU A 127 -3.34 -9.92 -7.35
CA LEU A 127 -3.45 -8.68 -8.12
C LEU A 127 -2.10 -7.97 -8.26
N ILE A 128 -1.28 -7.95 -7.20
CA ILE A 128 0.05 -7.33 -7.21
C ILE A 128 0.99 -8.06 -8.18
N ILE A 129 0.91 -9.39 -8.29
CA ILE A 129 1.78 -10.15 -9.21
C ILE A 129 1.61 -9.74 -10.67
N GLN A 130 0.45 -9.17 -11.04
CA GLN A 130 0.20 -8.63 -12.38
C GLN A 130 1.08 -7.43 -12.72
N LEU A 131 1.71 -6.77 -11.74
CA LEU A 131 2.60 -5.63 -11.94
C LEU A 131 3.77 -5.97 -12.87
N LEU A 132 4.32 -7.18 -12.78
CA LEU A 132 5.38 -7.69 -13.66
C LEU A 132 4.93 -7.70 -15.13
N TRP A 133 3.70 -8.15 -15.34
CA TRP A 133 3.12 -8.26 -16.67
C TRP A 133 2.74 -6.88 -17.24
N VAL A 134 2.22 -5.98 -16.40
CA VAL A 134 1.97 -4.57 -16.75
C VAL A 134 3.27 -3.86 -17.14
N TYR A 135 4.36 -4.09 -16.40
CA TYR A 135 5.68 -3.56 -16.72
C TYR A 135 6.17 -4.06 -18.09
N HIS A 136 6.05 -5.36 -18.35
CA HIS A 136 6.44 -5.94 -19.64
C HIS A 136 5.67 -5.29 -20.80
N LEU A 137 4.34 -5.18 -20.68
CA LEU A 137 3.51 -4.52 -21.69
C LEU A 137 3.95 -3.08 -21.95
N PHE A 138 4.22 -2.32 -20.88
CA PHE A 138 4.66 -0.94 -20.98
C PHE A 138 5.95 -0.83 -21.79
N VAL A 139 6.96 -1.64 -21.45
CA VAL A 139 8.24 -1.65 -22.15
C VAL A 139 8.07 -2.05 -23.62
N THR A 140 7.22 -3.05 -23.93
CA THR A 140 6.97 -3.45 -25.33
C THR A 140 6.25 -2.37 -26.12
N SER A 141 5.31 -1.64 -25.52
CA SER A 141 4.59 -0.54 -26.20
C SER A 141 5.52 0.63 -26.55
N GLN A 142 6.57 0.86 -25.76
CA GLN A 142 7.56 1.92 -25.96
C GLN A 142 8.65 1.54 -26.99
N ARG A 143 8.85 0.24 -27.28
CA ARG A 143 9.83 -0.25 -28.26
C ARG A 143 9.25 -0.52 -29.65
N GLY A 144 7.92 -0.50 -29.78
CA GLY A 144 7.20 -0.71 -31.05
C GLY A 144 6.92 0.58 -31.84
N LEU A 145 7.53 1.70 -31.42
CA LEU A 145 7.64 2.98 -32.12
C LEU A 145 9.12 3.22 -32.44
#